data_AF-A0A228R2E6-F1
#
_entry.id   AF-A0A228R2E6-F1
#
_cell.length_a   1.000
_cell.length_b   1.000
_cell.length_c   1.000
_cell.angle_alpha   90.00
_cell.angle_beta   90.00
_cell.angle_gamma   90.00
#
_symmetry.space_group_name_H-M   'P 1'
#
loop_
_entity.id
_entity.type
_entity.pdbx_description
1 polymer ?
#
loop_
_entity_poly.entity_id
_entity_poly.type
_entity_poly.pdbx_seq_one_letter_code
_entity_poly.pdbx_strand_id
1 'polypeptide(L)'
;MMQKHALTAIAVALFATGCTMAPHYKRPDAPVAQAYPAGGVYATQPGAAGARSANGQAATAIGWREFFVDPRLQRLIEIALKNN
;
A
#
# COMPACT_ATOMS: atom_id res chain seq x y z
N MET A 1 15.79 -2.18 54.49
CA MET A 1 14.40 -2.54 54.10
C MET A 1 13.80 -1.50 53.13
N MET A 2 13.92 -0.19 53.38
CA MET A 2 13.38 0.88 52.51
C MET A 2 13.84 0.88 51.04
N GLN A 3 15.10 0.57 50.71
CA GLN A 3 15.57 0.53 49.30
C GLN A 3 14.89 -0.54 48.44
N LYS A 4 14.54 -1.69 49.03
CA LYS A 4 13.88 -2.77 48.29
C LYS A 4 12.46 -2.37 47.89
N HIS A 5 11.74 -1.68 48.78
CA HIS A 5 10.39 -1.18 48.52
C HIS A 5 10.38 -0.05 47.47
N ALA A 6 11.40 0.81 47.46
CA ALA A 6 11.54 1.85 46.43
C ALA A 6 11.74 1.26 45.03
N LEU A 7 12.55 0.20 44.89
CA LEU A 7 12.74 -0.48 43.62
C LEU A 7 11.47 -1.18 43.13
N THR A 8 10.71 -1.82 44.03
CA THR A 8 9.42 -2.44 43.69
C THR A 8 8.40 -1.38 43.22
N ALA A 9 8.35 -0.22 43.88
CA ALA A 9 7.43 0.85 43.50
C ALA A 9 7.73 1.45 42.11
N ILE A 10 9.02 1.63 41.79
CA ILE A 10 9.46 2.11 40.46
C ILE A 10 9.10 1.10 39.37
N ALA A 11 9.31 -0.19 39.62
CA ALA A 11 8.95 -1.24 38.67
C ALA A 11 7.44 -1.23 38.36
N VAL A 12 6.58 -1.13 39.37
CA VAL A 12 5.12 -1.06 39.19
C VAL A 12 4.70 0.19 38.41
N ALA A 13 5.30 1.34 38.68
CA ALA A 13 5.01 2.57 37.95
C ALA A 13 5.36 2.48 36.45
N LEU A 14 6.46 1.80 36.11
CA LEU A 14 6.87 1.56 34.72
C LEU A 14 5.96 0.55 34.00
N PHE A 15 5.43 -0.46 34.70
CA PHE A 15 4.46 -1.39 34.11
C PHE A 15 3.07 -0.77 33.92
N ALA A 16 2.67 0.17 34.78
CA ALA A 16 1.35 0.80 34.75
C ALA A 16 1.16 1.81 33.62
N THR A 17 2.25 2.33 33.01
CA THR A 17 2.19 3.33 31.93
C THR A 17 2.13 2.72 30.52
N GLY A 18 2.02 1.40 30.39
CA GLY A 18 2.06 0.66 29.12
C GLY A 18 0.73 0.43 28.40
N CYS A 19 -0.40 0.89 28.93
CA CYS A 19 -1.71 0.68 28.28
C CYS A 19 -1.94 1.75 27.20
N THR A 20 -1.90 1.35 25.92
CA THR A 20 -2.28 2.23 24.81
C THR A 20 -3.80 2.41 24.78
N MET A 21 -4.25 3.67 24.80
CA MET A 21 -5.65 4.06 24.55
C MET A 21 -5.91 4.30 23.05
N ALA A 22 -4.97 3.89 22.17
CA ALA A 22 -5.17 4.04 20.74
C ALA A 22 -6.37 3.20 20.30
N PRO A 23 -7.36 3.79 19.60
CA PRO A 23 -8.48 3.03 19.07
C PRO A 23 -7.98 2.04 18.01
N HIS A 24 -8.73 0.95 17.81
CA HIS A 24 -8.44 0.03 16.72
C HIS A 24 -8.59 0.75 15.38
N TYR A 25 -7.56 0.63 14.53
CA TYR A 25 -7.66 1.09 13.16
C TYR A 25 -8.73 0.26 12.43
N LYS A 26 -9.78 0.93 11.97
CA LYS A 26 -10.78 0.37 11.06
C LYS A 26 -10.67 1.11 9.73
N ARG A 27 -10.23 0.41 8.69
CA ARG A 27 -10.27 0.95 7.32
C ARG A 27 -11.73 1.09 6.90
N PRO A 28 -12.19 2.29 6.51
CA PRO A 28 -13.54 2.46 5.99
C PRO A 28 -13.71 1.74 4.65
N ASP A 29 -14.95 1.40 4.32
CA ASP A 29 -15.28 0.92 2.98
C ASP A 29 -15.01 2.01 1.94
N ALA A 30 -14.58 1.60 0.75
CA ALA A 30 -14.27 2.55 -0.32
C ALA A 30 -15.58 3.18 -0.86
N PRO A 31 -15.72 4.53 -0.86
CA PRO A 31 -16.95 5.20 -1.29
C PRO A 31 -17.02 5.35 -2.81
N VAL A 32 -16.80 4.26 -3.54
CA VAL A 32 -16.77 4.21 -5.01
C VAL A 32 -17.53 2.99 -5.51
N ALA A 33 -17.84 2.98 -6.81
CA ALA A 33 -18.38 1.79 -7.45
C ALA A 33 -17.37 0.63 -7.38
N GLN A 34 -17.87 -0.59 -7.19
CA GLN A 34 -17.04 -1.80 -7.10
C GLN A 34 -16.41 -2.22 -8.44
N ALA A 35 -16.89 -1.65 -9.55
CA ALA A 35 -16.38 -1.90 -10.89
C ALA A 35 -16.40 -0.62 -11.72
N TYR A 36 -15.52 -0.57 -12.72
CA TYR A 36 -15.55 0.46 -13.75
C TYR A 36 -16.81 0.36 -14.62
N PRO A 37 -17.21 1.45 -15.30
CA PRO A 37 -18.28 1.39 -16.29
C PRO A 37 -18.00 0.37 -17.40
N ALA A 38 -19.04 -0.30 -17.90
CA ALA A 38 -18.93 -1.34 -18.94
C ALA A 38 -19.71 -1.03 -20.24
N GLY A 39 -20.40 0.12 -20.31
CA GLY A 39 -21.23 0.51 -21.46
C GLY A 39 -20.58 1.54 -22.39
N GLY A 40 -21.13 1.72 -23.59
CA GLY A 40 -20.70 2.74 -24.54
C GLY A 40 -19.23 2.59 -24.94
N VAL A 41 -18.43 3.66 -24.74
CA VAL A 41 -16.99 3.66 -25.03
C VAL A 41 -16.20 2.65 -24.18
N TYR A 42 -16.77 2.14 -23.08
CA TYR A 42 -16.14 1.16 -22.20
C TYR A 42 -16.48 -0.30 -22.53
N ALA A 43 -17.31 -0.54 -23.55
CA ALA A 43 -17.79 -1.89 -23.90
C ALA A 43 -16.67 -2.88 -24.26
N THR A 44 -15.50 -2.39 -24.68
CA THR A 44 -14.34 -3.22 -25.02
C THR A 44 -13.23 -3.19 -23.98
N GLN A 45 -13.50 -2.65 -22.77
CA GLN A 45 -12.53 -2.65 -21.68
C GLN A 45 -12.22 -4.10 -21.28
N PRO A 46 -10.95 -4.53 -21.27
CA PRO A 46 -10.59 -5.86 -20.79
C PRO A 46 -10.93 -6.02 -19.30
N GLY A 47 -11.70 -7.06 -18.98
CA GLY A 47 -11.80 -7.54 -17.61
C GLY A 47 -10.51 -8.22 -17.15
N ALA A 48 -10.45 -8.62 -15.88
CA ALA A 48 -9.27 -9.25 -15.27
C ALA A 48 -8.78 -10.52 -16.01
N ALA A 49 -9.65 -11.22 -16.74
CA ALA A 49 -9.32 -12.41 -17.54
C ALA A 49 -9.53 -12.19 -19.06
N GLY A 50 -9.62 -10.94 -19.52
CA GLY A 50 -9.93 -10.62 -20.91
C GLY A 50 -8.74 -10.77 -21.85
N ALA A 51 -9.01 -10.98 -23.14
CA ALA A 51 -7.99 -11.14 -24.20
C ALA A 51 -7.09 -9.90 -24.41
N ARG A 52 -7.48 -8.71 -23.90
CA ARG A 52 -6.64 -7.49 -23.88
C ARG A 52 -6.08 -7.17 -22.48
N SER A 53 -6.12 -8.12 -21.56
CA SER A 53 -5.47 -7.99 -20.26
C SER A 53 -3.96 -8.31 -20.39
N ALA A 54 -3.16 -7.88 -19.41
CA ALA A 54 -1.76 -8.29 -19.29
C ALA A 54 -1.67 -9.73 -18.74
N ASN A 55 -2.31 -10.69 -19.40
CA ASN A 55 -2.43 -12.08 -18.95
C ASN A 55 -2.92 -12.22 -17.49
N GLY A 56 -3.86 -11.35 -17.10
CA GLY A 56 -4.38 -11.29 -15.73
C GLY A 56 -3.44 -10.69 -14.68
N GLN A 57 -2.27 -10.16 -15.06
CA GLN A 57 -1.42 -9.42 -14.12
C GLN A 57 -2.02 -8.06 -13.77
N ALA A 58 -1.99 -7.71 -12.49
CA ALA A 58 -2.30 -6.37 -12.05
C ALA A 58 -1.24 -5.40 -12.59
N ALA A 59 -1.65 -4.20 -13.02
CA ALA A 59 -0.73 -3.20 -13.57
C ALA A 59 0.43 -2.85 -12.61
N THR A 60 0.19 -2.90 -11.30
CA THR A 60 1.21 -2.67 -10.26
C THR A 60 2.29 -3.75 -10.20
N ALA A 61 2.03 -4.94 -10.75
CA ALA A 61 3.01 -6.02 -10.85
C ALA A 61 3.82 -5.97 -12.15
N ILE A 62 3.46 -5.09 -13.09
CA ILE A 62 4.18 -4.92 -14.36
C ILE A 62 5.29 -3.90 -14.15
N GLY A 63 6.53 -4.29 -14.42
CA GLY A 63 7.67 -3.39 -14.32
C GLY A 63 7.55 -2.24 -15.33
N TRP A 64 7.96 -1.02 -14.96
CA TRP A 64 7.90 0.11 -15.91
C TRP A 64 8.76 -0.12 -17.16
N ARG A 65 9.85 -0.89 -17.07
CA ARG A 65 10.66 -1.29 -18.22
C ARG A 65 9.95 -2.27 -19.16
N GLU A 66 9.01 -3.05 -18.65
CA GLU A 66 8.18 -3.96 -19.46
C GLU A 66 7.04 -3.19 -20.12
N PHE A 67 6.47 -2.20 -19.42
CA PHE A 67 5.39 -1.36 -19.94
C PHE A 67 5.88 -0.35 -21.00
N PHE A 68 6.97 0.37 -20.72
CA PHE A 68 7.54 1.35 -21.64
C PHE A 68 8.54 0.69 -22.58
N VAL A 69 8.16 0.49 -23.84
CA VAL A 69 9.01 -0.23 -24.82
C VAL A 69 10.11 0.63 -25.44
N ASP A 70 10.00 1.96 -25.38
CA ASP A 70 11.00 2.87 -25.96
C ASP A 70 12.27 2.90 -25.08
N PRO A 71 13.44 2.47 -25.61
CA PRO A 71 14.67 2.43 -24.83
C PRO A 71 15.20 3.82 -24.43
N ARG A 72 14.93 4.86 -25.23
CA ARG A 72 15.28 6.23 -24.89
C ARG A 72 14.43 6.73 -23.73
N LEU A 73 13.13 6.46 -23.76
CA LEU A 73 12.23 6.77 -22.66
C LEU A 73 12.65 6.01 -21.39
N GLN A 74 12.98 4.73 -21.51
CA GLN A 74 13.44 3.97 -20.36
C GLN A 74 14.70 4.57 -19.73
N ARG A 75 15.64 5.03 -20.55
CA ARG A 75 16.85 5.71 -20.08
C ARG A 75 16.52 7.02 -19.37
N LEU A 76 15.56 7.78 -19.88
CA LEU A 76 15.10 9.02 -19.24
C LEU A 76 14.46 8.75 -17.88
N ILE A 77 13.61 7.72 -17.77
CA ILE A 77 13.01 7.30 -16.49
C ILE A 77 14.10 6.93 -15.48
N GLU A 78 15.10 6.15 -15.91
CA GLU A 78 16.22 5.78 -15.05
C GLU A 78 17.03 6.98 -14.55
N ILE A 79 17.32 7.94 -15.43
CA ILE A 79 18.00 9.18 -15.03
C ILE A 79 17.12 9.97 -14.05
N ALA A 80 15.82 10.08 -14.31
CA ALA A 80 14.89 10.80 -13.45
C ALA A 80 14.81 10.16 -12.05
N LEU A 81 14.64 8.83 -11.97
CA LEU A 81 14.61 8.11 -10.69
C LEU A 81 15.91 8.21 -9.90
N LYS A 82 17.06 8.37 -10.59
CA LYS A 82 18.37 8.54 -9.93
C LYS A 82 18.57 9.95 -9.35
N ASN A 83 17.89 10.97 -9.88
CA ASN A 83 18.24 12.37 -9.64
C ASN A 83 17.07 13.27 -9.19
N ASN A 84 15.86 12.74 -8.97
CA ASN A 84 14.69 13.45 -8.44
C ASN A 84 14.51 13.14 -6.96
#